data_AF-A0A957RCY8-F1
#
_entry.id   AF-A0A957RCY8-F1
#
_cell.length_a   1.000
_cell.length_b   1.000
_cell.length_c   1.000
_cell.angle_alpha   90.00
_cell.angle_beta   90.00
_cell.angle_gamma   90.00
#
_symmetry.space_group_name_H-M   'P 1'
#
loop_
_entity.id
_entity.type
_entity.pdbx_description
1 polymer ?
#
loop_
_entity_poly.entity_id
_entity_poly.type
_entity_poly.pdbx_seq_one_letter_code
_entity_poly.pdbx_strand_id
1 'polypeptide(L)'
;VHHFSLLVGYGATAINPYVAYESLSDMIHQGTLAGIEYPYARDKYIKAAVKGVVKTLSKMGISTMQSYCGAQIFEALGLSQALVDEYFTWTATRIEGIGLQEIYDEVLLRHQRAFPRWETNGKVLPTGGDYHWRRDGERHLFNPETITHLQQAVRTQNYTAFKRYSGLINDQSREM
;
A
#
# COMPACT_ATOMS: atom_id res chain seq x y z
N VAL A 1 7.72 5.53 1.62
CA VAL A 1 7.80 6.35 2.86
C VAL A 1 7.28 5.58 4.06
N HIS A 2 6.02 5.11 4.04
CA HIS A 2 5.42 4.37 5.16
C HIS A 2 6.28 3.19 5.66
N HIS A 3 6.83 2.37 4.75
CA HIS A 3 7.71 1.25 5.14
C HIS A 3 8.93 1.70 5.95
N PHE A 4 9.58 2.80 5.57
CA PHE A 4 10.73 3.32 6.31
C PHE A 4 10.31 3.84 7.69
N SER A 5 9.20 4.58 7.77
CA SER A 5 8.65 5.06 9.03
C SER A 5 8.28 3.90 9.97
N LEU A 6 7.63 2.85 9.44
CA LEU A 6 7.26 1.67 10.22
C LEU A 6 8.50 0.93 10.73
N LEU A 7 9.46 0.62 9.85
CA LEU A 7 10.69 -0.07 10.24
C LEU A 7 11.45 0.69 11.34
N VAL A 8 11.62 2.00 11.21
CA VAL A 8 12.27 2.82 12.26
C VAL A 8 11.42 2.84 13.54
N GLY A 9 10.10 3.03 13.41
CA GLY A 9 9.17 3.08 14.54
C GLY A 9 9.15 1.80 15.38
N TYR A 10 9.48 0.66 14.77
CA TYR A 10 9.63 -0.65 15.42
C TYR A 10 11.09 -1.06 15.67
N GLY A 11 12.06 -0.16 15.51
CA GLY A 11 13.43 -0.34 16.04
C GLY A 11 14.56 -0.46 15.03
N ALA A 12 14.30 -0.38 13.72
CA ALA A 12 15.35 -0.41 12.71
C ALA A 12 16.24 0.85 12.80
N THR A 13 17.55 0.65 13.03
CA THR A 13 18.53 1.76 13.09
C THR A 13 18.97 2.23 11.71
N ALA A 14 19.01 1.32 10.74
CA ALA A 14 19.38 1.60 9.36
C ALA A 14 18.56 0.72 8.40
N ILE A 15 18.29 1.24 7.21
CA ILE A 15 17.49 0.54 6.20
C ILE A 15 18.23 0.62 4.87
N ASN A 16 18.52 -0.53 4.28
CA ASN A 16 19.06 -0.64 2.93
C ASN A 16 17.96 -1.13 1.97
N PRO A 17 17.30 -0.25 1.21
CA PRO A 17 16.25 -0.63 0.27
C PRO A 17 16.83 -1.16 -1.04
N TYR A 18 17.59 -2.26 -0.97
CA TYR A 18 18.38 -2.80 -2.09
C TYR A 18 17.53 -3.10 -3.34
N VAL A 19 16.36 -3.74 -3.20
CA VAL A 19 15.48 -4.02 -4.36
C VAL A 19 14.99 -2.73 -5.02
N ALA A 20 14.76 -1.67 -4.25
CA ALA A 20 14.37 -0.38 -4.84
C ALA A 20 15.53 0.24 -5.63
N TYR A 21 16.78 0.07 -5.18
CA TYR A 21 17.95 0.51 -5.92
C TYR A 21 18.14 -0.27 -7.23
N GLU A 22 17.99 -1.60 -7.18
CA GLU A 22 18.01 -2.42 -8.41
C GLU A 22 16.87 -2.05 -9.36
N SER A 23 15.67 -1.78 -8.85
CA SER A 23 14.55 -1.31 -9.68
C SER A 23 14.85 0.02 -10.36
N LEU A 24 15.48 0.98 -9.66
CA LEU A 24 15.89 2.26 -10.26
C LEU A 24 16.94 2.05 -11.36
N SER A 25 17.91 1.16 -11.12
CA SER A 25 18.92 0.79 -12.10
C SER A 25 18.25 0.21 -13.35
N ASP A 26 17.37 -0.78 -13.19
CA ASP A 26 16.66 -1.43 -14.29
C ASP A 26 15.78 -0.44 -15.09
N MET A 27 15.07 0.46 -14.41
CA MET A 27 14.28 1.52 -15.06
C MET A 27 15.12 2.48 -15.92
N ILE A 28 16.37 2.76 -15.52
CA ILE A 28 17.31 3.57 -16.31
C ILE A 28 17.80 2.77 -17.51
N HIS A 29 18.18 1.50 -17.33
CA HIS A 29 18.64 0.63 -18.41
C HIS A 29 17.55 0.41 -19.48
N GLN A 30 16.30 0.28 -19.07
CA GLN A 30 15.14 0.14 -19.97
C GLN A 30 14.73 1.46 -20.65
N GLY A 31 15.35 2.59 -20.30
CA GLY A 31 15.02 3.91 -20.84
C GLY A 31 13.70 4.50 -20.32
N THR A 32 13.03 3.86 -19.35
CA THR A 32 11.82 4.40 -18.70
C THR A 32 12.15 5.67 -17.92
N LEU A 33 13.35 5.74 -17.33
CA LEU A 33 13.89 6.92 -16.66
C LEU A 33 15.03 7.53 -17.50
N ALA A 34 14.68 8.07 -18.67
CA ALA A 34 15.66 8.62 -19.62
C ALA A 34 16.37 9.89 -19.10
N GLY A 35 17.65 10.03 -19.44
CA GLY A 35 18.44 11.25 -19.16
C GLY A 35 18.87 11.41 -17.69
N ILE A 36 18.78 10.36 -16.88
CA ILE A 36 19.17 10.38 -15.47
C ILE A 36 20.22 9.31 -15.21
N GLU A 37 21.35 9.71 -14.62
CA GLU A 37 22.37 8.78 -14.16
C GLU A 37 21.97 8.13 -12.83
N TYR A 38 22.38 6.86 -12.64
CA TYR A 38 22.05 6.09 -11.44
C TYR A 38 22.44 6.77 -10.11
N PRO A 39 23.66 7.33 -9.93
CA PRO A 39 24.02 8.01 -8.68
C PRO A 39 23.05 9.15 -8.34
N TYR A 40 22.63 9.92 -9.36
CA TYR A 40 21.67 11.00 -9.18
C TYR A 40 20.28 10.47 -8.80
N ALA A 41 19.78 9.43 -9.48
CA ALA A 41 18.50 8.79 -9.14
C ALA A 41 18.47 8.27 -7.70
N ARG A 42 19.53 7.56 -7.29
CA ARG A 42 19.71 7.04 -5.93
C ARG A 42 19.65 8.17 -4.89
N ASP A 43 20.40 9.24 -5.09
CA ASP A 43 20.46 10.36 -4.14
C ASP A 43 19.11 11.10 -4.04
N LYS A 44 18.38 11.22 -5.16
CA LYS A 44 17.01 11.76 -5.15
C LYS A 44 16.03 10.85 -4.43
N TYR A 45 16.13 9.53 -4.63
CA TYR A 45 15.32 8.56 -3.91
C TYR A 45 15.55 8.64 -2.40
N ILE A 46 16.82 8.66 -1.96
CA ILE A 46 17.19 8.82 -0.55
C ILE A 46 16.62 10.14 -0.01
N LYS A 47 16.82 11.25 -0.72
CA LYS A 47 16.30 12.56 -0.31
C LYS A 47 14.77 12.55 -0.16
N ALA A 48 14.04 11.89 -1.07
CA ALA A 48 12.59 11.77 -1.00
C ALA A 48 12.15 10.88 0.18
N ALA A 49 12.83 9.75 0.40
CA ALA A 49 12.57 8.86 1.53
C ALA A 49 12.79 9.57 2.87
N VAL A 50 13.94 10.24 3.05
CA VAL A 50 14.27 11.00 4.26
C VAL A 50 13.26 12.12 4.51
N LYS A 51 12.93 12.93 3.50
CA LYS A 51 11.90 13.97 3.63
C LYS A 51 10.54 13.38 4.02
N GLY A 52 10.19 12.24 3.44
CA GLY A 52 8.96 11.52 3.77
C GLY A 52 8.93 11.08 5.22
N VAL A 53 10.01 10.47 5.72
CA VAL A 53 10.13 10.04 7.12
C VAL A 53 10.02 11.24 8.05
N VAL A 54 10.81 12.30 7.83
CA VAL A 54 10.75 13.54 8.63
C VAL A 54 9.34 14.13 8.64
N LYS A 55 8.63 14.11 7.50
CA LYS A 55 7.23 14.55 7.43
C LYS A 55 6.29 13.66 8.25
N THR A 56 6.52 12.35 8.31
CA THR A 56 5.75 11.45 9.18
C THR A 56 5.98 11.79 10.65
N LEU A 57 7.23 11.97 11.07
CA LEU A 57 7.58 12.35 12.45
C LEU A 57 6.92 13.68 12.85
N SER A 58 6.97 14.68 11.97
CA SER A 58 6.42 16.01 12.25
C SER A 58 4.91 16.03 12.44
N LYS A 59 4.16 15.03 11.90
CA LYS A 59 2.70 14.93 12.14
C LYS A 59 2.36 14.71 13.61
N MET A 60 3.26 14.08 14.35
CA MET A 60 3.12 13.79 15.78
C MET A 60 3.89 14.78 16.66
N GLY A 61 4.48 15.82 16.08
CA GLY A 61 5.30 16.80 16.80
C GLY A 61 6.68 16.28 17.23
N ILE A 62 7.18 15.19 16.64
CA ILE A 62 8.48 14.62 16.98
C ILE A 62 9.58 15.29 16.16
N SER A 63 10.59 15.80 16.87
CA SER A 63 11.68 16.57 16.28
C SER A 63 12.98 15.78 16.10
N THR A 64 13.12 14.61 16.74
CA THR A 64 14.35 13.80 16.71
C THR A 64 14.06 12.37 16.25
N MET A 65 14.95 11.83 15.41
CA MET A 65 14.85 10.44 14.94
C MET A 65 15.01 9.44 16.10
N GLN A 66 15.86 9.76 17.07
CA GLN A 66 16.10 8.91 18.25
C GLN A 66 14.83 8.70 19.07
N SER A 67 14.00 9.74 19.24
CA SER A 67 12.72 9.61 19.96
C SER A 67 11.66 8.88 19.17
N TYR A 68 11.79 8.79 17.83
CA TYR A 68 10.87 8.03 17.00
C TYR A 68 11.22 6.54 16.94
N CYS A 69 12.51 6.20 17.06
CA CYS A 69 12.99 4.83 17.00
C CYS A 69 12.41 4.00 18.15
N GLY A 70 11.66 2.93 17.84
CA GLY A 70 11.03 2.07 18.84
C GLY A 70 9.82 2.68 19.55
N ALA A 71 9.37 3.88 19.16
CA ALA A 71 8.23 4.54 19.80
C ALA A 71 6.86 3.91 19.43
N GLN A 72 6.82 3.04 18.43
CA GLN A 72 5.61 2.31 17.99
C GLN A 72 4.37 3.21 17.79
N ILE A 73 4.54 4.34 17.10
CA ILE A 73 3.47 5.32 16.88
C ILE A 73 2.59 4.91 15.69
N PHE A 74 1.99 3.73 15.84
CA PHE A 74 1.14 3.07 14.86
C PHE A 74 -0.03 2.39 15.59
N GLU A 75 -1.13 2.23 14.87
CA GLU A 75 -2.26 1.39 15.30
C GLU A 75 -2.36 0.23 14.31
N ALA A 76 -2.41 -1.00 14.82
CA ALA A 76 -2.57 -2.20 14.03
C ALA A 76 -4.06 -2.47 13.80
N LEU A 77 -4.47 -2.52 12.53
CA LEU A 77 -5.84 -2.86 12.13
C LEU A 77 -5.83 -4.18 11.38
N GLY A 78 -6.65 -5.13 11.84
CA GLY A 78 -6.80 -6.45 11.24
C GLY A 78 -5.69 -7.44 11.61
N LEU A 79 -4.91 -7.19 12.67
CA LEU A 79 -3.96 -8.16 13.22
C LEU A 79 -4.51 -8.73 14.52
N SER A 80 -4.37 -10.04 14.73
CA SER A 80 -4.80 -10.69 15.98
C SER A 80 -4.01 -10.17 17.19
N GLN A 81 -4.67 -10.09 18.35
CA GLN A 81 -4.04 -9.63 19.58
C GLN A 81 -2.83 -10.50 19.95
N ALA A 82 -2.93 -11.82 19.80
CA ALA A 82 -1.84 -12.76 20.08
C ALA A 82 -0.57 -12.47 19.24
N LEU A 83 -0.73 -12.10 17.98
CA LEU A 83 0.39 -11.74 17.11
C LEU A 83 1.02 -10.41 17.52
N VAL A 84 0.19 -9.43 17.90
CA VAL A 84 0.66 -8.12 18.34
C VAL A 84 1.38 -8.23 19.69
N ASP A 85 0.87 -9.02 20.63
CA ASP A 85 1.49 -9.20 21.95
C ASP A 85 2.90 -9.80 21.85
N GLU A 86 3.10 -10.78 20.96
CA GLU A 86 4.38 -11.47 20.79
C GLU A 86 5.40 -10.64 19.99
N TYR A 87 5.00 -10.02 18.87
CA TYR A 87 5.94 -9.43 17.92
C TYR A 87 5.96 -7.90 17.88
N PHE A 88 4.88 -7.25 18.35
CA PHE A 88 4.68 -5.80 18.29
C PHE A 88 4.12 -5.26 19.62
N THR A 89 4.64 -5.79 20.73
CA THR A 89 4.09 -5.60 22.08
C THR A 89 3.80 -4.14 22.38
N TRP A 90 2.62 -3.88 22.94
CA TRP A 90 2.04 -2.54 23.24
C TRP A 90 1.49 -1.75 22.06
N THR A 91 1.56 -2.26 20.84
CA THR A 91 0.81 -1.67 19.72
C THR A 91 -0.70 -1.89 19.93
N ALA A 92 -1.50 -0.84 19.75
CA ALA A 92 -2.95 -0.96 19.85
C ALA A 92 -3.51 -1.76 18.66
N THR A 93 -4.36 -2.76 18.91
CA THR A 93 -5.17 -3.40 17.88
C THR A 93 -6.62 -3.53 18.32
N ARG A 94 -7.48 -2.63 17.82
CA ARG A 94 -8.90 -2.57 18.23
C ARG A 94 -9.81 -3.42 17.36
N ILE A 95 -9.38 -3.66 16.13
CA ILE A 95 -10.05 -4.52 15.17
C ILE A 95 -9.08 -5.66 14.94
N GLU A 96 -9.31 -6.79 15.62
CA GLU A 96 -8.52 -7.99 15.44
C GLU A 96 -8.71 -8.58 14.04
N GLY A 97 -7.82 -9.49 13.66
CA GLY A 97 -7.93 -10.17 12.37
C GLY A 97 -6.93 -11.30 12.24
N ILE A 98 -6.08 -11.21 11.24
CA ILE A 98 -5.20 -12.29 10.81
C ILE A 98 -4.11 -12.61 11.84
N GLY A 99 -3.73 -13.88 11.92
CA GLY A 99 -2.60 -14.37 12.69
C GLY A 99 -1.42 -14.72 11.80
N LEU A 100 -0.45 -15.45 12.37
CA LEU A 100 0.77 -15.82 11.66
C LEU A 100 0.51 -16.81 10.50
N GLN A 101 -0.50 -17.68 10.64
CA GLN A 101 -0.84 -18.66 9.62
C GLN A 101 -1.37 -17.99 8.35
N GLU A 102 -2.30 -17.05 8.49
CA GLU A 102 -2.84 -16.31 7.37
C GLU A 102 -1.76 -15.45 6.69
N ILE A 103 -0.88 -14.81 7.48
CA ILE A 103 0.29 -14.09 6.93
C ILE A 103 1.19 -15.03 6.14
N TYR A 104 1.46 -16.22 6.65
CA TYR A 104 2.24 -17.25 5.96
C TYR A 104 1.59 -17.62 4.62
N ASP A 105 0.29 -17.90 4.62
CA ASP A 105 -0.45 -18.30 3.41
C ASP A 105 -0.43 -17.18 2.36
N GLU A 106 -0.55 -15.92 2.79
CA GLU A 106 -0.50 -14.74 1.91
C GLU A 106 0.90 -14.49 1.32
N VAL A 107 1.95 -14.71 2.11
CA VAL A 107 3.35 -14.64 1.65
C VAL A 107 3.64 -15.79 0.68
N LEU A 108 3.18 -17.00 1.00
CA LEU A 108 3.34 -18.17 0.16
C LEU A 108 2.65 -17.99 -1.20
N LEU A 109 1.45 -17.41 -1.22
CA LEU A 109 0.74 -17.11 -2.46
C LEU A 109 1.55 -16.17 -3.37
N ARG A 110 2.15 -15.11 -2.81
CA ARG A 110 3.03 -14.19 -3.57
C ARG A 110 4.29 -14.91 -4.06
N HIS A 111 4.87 -15.77 -3.23
CA HIS A 111 6.03 -16.56 -3.60
C HIS A 111 5.73 -17.51 -4.75
N GLN A 112 4.63 -18.28 -4.69
CA GLN A 112 4.23 -19.19 -5.76
C GLN A 112 3.92 -18.47 -7.07
N ARG A 113 3.37 -17.25 -7.00
CA ARG A 113 3.16 -16.39 -8.18
C ARG A 113 4.47 -15.93 -8.81
N ALA A 114 5.47 -15.58 -7.99
CA ALA A 114 6.78 -15.15 -8.48
C ALA A 114 7.65 -16.33 -8.99
N PHE A 115 7.45 -17.54 -8.44
CA PHE A 115 8.18 -18.76 -8.76
C PHE A 115 7.23 -19.90 -9.17
N PRO A 116 6.56 -19.79 -10.34
CA PRO A 116 5.64 -20.83 -10.79
C PRO A 116 6.40 -22.10 -11.18
N ARG A 117 5.78 -23.28 -10.95
CA ARG A 117 6.36 -24.59 -11.30
C ARG A 117 6.56 -24.80 -12.81
N TRP A 118 5.78 -24.10 -13.62
CA TRP A 118 5.86 -24.11 -15.08
C TRP A 118 6.01 -22.69 -15.58
N GLU A 119 6.73 -22.51 -16.69
CA GLU A 119 6.88 -21.18 -17.28
C GLU A 119 5.51 -20.63 -17.71
N THR A 120 5.14 -19.49 -17.12
CA THR A 120 3.96 -18.73 -17.51
C THR A 120 4.37 -17.55 -18.37
N ASN A 121 3.57 -17.23 -19.40
CA ASN A 121 3.76 -16.02 -20.18
C ASN A 121 3.51 -14.78 -19.30
N GLY A 122 4.51 -13.90 -19.20
CA GLY A 122 4.40 -12.62 -18.51
C GLY A 122 5.24 -12.52 -17.24
N LYS A 123 6.50 -12.07 -17.37
CA LYS A 123 7.36 -11.65 -16.25
C LYS A 123 7.08 -10.20 -15.85
N VAL A 124 5.83 -9.75 -15.95
CA VAL A 124 5.45 -8.34 -15.72
C VAL A 124 4.64 -8.28 -14.44
N LEU A 125 4.89 -7.26 -13.61
CA LEU A 125 4.09 -6.99 -12.43
C LEU A 125 2.62 -6.74 -12.82
N PRO A 126 1.65 -7.14 -11.99
CA PRO A 126 0.27 -6.79 -12.22
C PRO A 126 0.13 -5.26 -12.27
N THR A 127 -0.74 -4.78 -13.15
CA THR A 127 -1.00 -3.35 -13.38
C THR A 127 -1.42 -2.61 -12.09
N GLY A 128 -1.91 -3.35 -11.09
CA GLY A 128 -2.41 -2.83 -9.81
C GLY A 128 -3.74 -2.10 -9.94
N GLY A 129 -4.20 -1.53 -8.83
CA GLY A 129 -5.42 -0.72 -8.81
C GLY A 129 -5.55 0.17 -7.58
N ASP A 130 -4.61 0.16 -6.65
CA ASP A 130 -4.80 0.74 -5.32
C ASP A 130 -5.07 2.26 -5.34
N TYR A 131 -4.35 3.00 -6.18
CA TYR A 131 -4.44 4.47 -6.23
C TYR A 131 -5.53 4.99 -7.18
N HIS A 132 -5.82 4.23 -8.23
CA HIS A 132 -6.77 4.64 -9.27
C HIS A 132 -7.53 3.41 -9.74
N TRP A 133 -8.84 3.57 -9.91
CA TRP A 133 -9.68 2.52 -10.47
C TRP A 133 -9.13 2.02 -11.80
N ARG A 134 -9.04 0.69 -11.93
CA ARG A 134 -8.76 -0.02 -13.18
C ARG A 134 -9.77 -1.14 -13.32
N ARG A 135 -10.09 -1.51 -14.57
CA ARG A 135 -11.08 -2.56 -14.86
C ARG A 135 -10.71 -3.90 -14.22
N ASP A 136 -9.44 -4.27 -14.27
CA ASP A 136 -8.89 -5.53 -13.73
C ASP A 136 -8.10 -5.32 -12.42
N GLY A 137 -8.31 -4.18 -11.75
CA GLY A 137 -7.62 -3.82 -10.52
C GLY A 137 -8.47 -4.03 -9.26
N GLU A 138 -8.00 -3.46 -8.15
CA GLU A 138 -8.75 -3.40 -6.90
C GLU A 138 -10.13 -2.75 -7.09
N ARG A 139 -11.10 -3.16 -6.28
CA ARG A 139 -12.44 -2.58 -6.30
C ARG A 139 -12.43 -1.21 -5.61
N HIS A 140 -12.96 -0.19 -6.27
CA HIS A 140 -13.12 1.16 -5.72
C HIS A 140 -14.59 1.47 -5.50
N LEU A 141 -14.92 2.05 -4.34
CA LEU A 141 -16.27 2.52 -4.02
C LEU A 141 -16.83 3.44 -5.13
N PHE A 142 -15.98 4.29 -5.68
CA PHE A 142 -16.29 5.10 -6.85
C PHE A 142 -15.65 4.49 -8.09
N ASN A 143 -16.49 4.12 -9.05
CA ASN A 143 -16.08 3.58 -10.34
C ASN A 143 -16.89 4.28 -11.44
N PRO A 144 -16.53 4.12 -12.73
CA PRO A 144 -17.24 4.80 -13.82
C PRO A 144 -18.75 4.55 -13.82
N GLU A 145 -19.19 3.33 -13.49
CA GLU A 145 -20.60 2.95 -13.47
C GLU A 145 -21.37 3.67 -12.35
N THR A 146 -20.86 3.66 -11.11
CA THR A 146 -21.50 4.36 -9.98
C THR A 146 -21.56 5.86 -10.21
N ILE A 147 -20.49 6.45 -10.78
CA ILE A 147 -20.44 7.88 -11.12
C ILE A 147 -21.47 8.22 -12.21
N THR A 148 -21.55 7.42 -13.28
CA THR A 148 -22.51 7.68 -14.37
C THR A 148 -23.96 7.61 -13.87
N HIS A 149 -24.31 6.61 -13.06
CA HIS A 149 -25.66 6.50 -12.51
C HIS A 149 -26.02 7.66 -11.58
N LEU A 150 -25.08 8.12 -10.74
CA LEU A 150 -25.30 9.28 -9.89
C LEU A 150 -25.49 10.56 -10.72
N GLN A 151 -24.62 10.80 -11.71
CA GLN A 151 -24.74 11.97 -12.58
C GLN A 151 -26.05 11.98 -13.35
N GLN A 152 -26.47 10.83 -13.88
CA GLN A 152 -27.75 10.69 -14.58
C GLN A 152 -28.92 10.99 -13.63
N ALA A 153 -28.90 10.42 -12.42
CA ALA A 153 -29.96 10.62 -11.43
C ALA A 153 -30.15 12.11 -11.09
N VAL A 154 -29.06 12.83 -10.83
CA VAL A 154 -29.12 14.25 -10.45
C VAL A 154 -29.50 15.15 -11.63
N ARG A 155 -28.95 14.92 -12.83
CA ARG A 155 -29.23 15.76 -14.01
C ARG A 155 -30.65 15.58 -14.54
N THR A 156 -31.21 14.37 -14.44
CA THR A 156 -32.53 14.04 -14.98
C THR A 156 -33.62 13.95 -13.90
N GLN A 157 -33.27 14.23 -12.64
CA GLN A 157 -34.14 14.05 -11.47
C GLN A 157 -34.78 12.66 -11.41
N ASN A 158 -34.07 11.63 -11.87
CA ASN A 158 -34.58 10.28 -12.01
C ASN A 158 -34.28 9.44 -10.76
N TYR A 159 -35.31 9.22 -9.94
CA TYR A 159 -35.21 8.40 -8.73
C TYR A 159 -34.82 6.94 -9.01
N THR A 160 -35.23 6.37 -10.14
CA THR A 160 -34.87 4.99 -10.52
C THR A 160 -33.37 4.87 -10.77
N ALA A 161 -32.77 5.87 -11.43
CA ALA A 161 -31.32 5.93 -11.62
C ALA A 161 -30.59 6.09 -10.28
N PHE A 162 -31.15 6.86 -9.34
CA PHE A 162 -30.61 6.96 -7.98
C PHE A 162 -30.67 5.63 -7.23
N LYS A 163 -31.79 4.89 -7.34
CA LYS A 163 -31.92 3.56 -6.73
C LYS A 163 -30.89 2.58 -7.26
N ARG A 164 -30.60 2.60 -8.57
CA ARG A 164 -29.51 1.80 -9.17
C ARG A 164 -28.15 2.17 -8.61
N TYR A 165 -27.82 3.46 -8.55
CA TYR A 165 -26.60 3.95 -7.90
C TYR A 165 -26.48 3.45 -6.45
N SER A 166 -27.53 3.65 -5.64
CA SER A 166 -27.53 3.23 -4.23
C SER A 166 -27.41 1.72 -4.06
N GLY A 167 -28.01 0.94 -4.98
CA GLY A 167 -27.88 -0.51 -5.00
C GLY A 167 -26.43 -0.93 -5.23
N LEU A 168 -25.81 -0.42 -6.30
CA LEU A 168 -24.40 -0.71 -6.62
C LEU A 168 -23.45 -0.38 -5.46
N ILE A 169 -23.63 0.77 -4.80
CA ILE A 169 -22.82 1.16 -3.64
C ILE A 169 -23.04 0.23 -2.44
N ASN A 170 -24.29 -0.12 -2.14
CA ASN A 170 -24.63 -0.95 -0.99
C ASN A 170 -24.20 -2.41 -1.18
N ASP A 171 -24.34 -2.95 -2.39
CA ASP A 171 -23.95 -4.31 -2.72
C ASP A 171 -22.42 -4.44 -2.71
N GLN A 172 -21.73 -3.44 -3.26
CA GLN A 172 -20.27 -3.38 -3.18
C GLN A 172 -19.75 -3.35 -1.73
N SER A 173 -20.43 -2.64 -0.84
CA SER A 173 -20.12 -2.62 0.60
C SER A 173 -20.29 -3.97 1.29
N ARG A 174 -20.99 -4.94 0.70
CA ARG A 174 -21.21 -6.29 1.25
C ARG A 174 -20.22 -7.32 0.71
N GLU A 175 -19.68 -7.08 -0.48
CA GLU A 175 -18.73 -7.96 -1.16
C GLU A 175 -17.26 -7.54 -0.99
N MET A 176 -17.01 -6.42 -0.31
CA MET A 176 -15.69 -5.96 0.14
C MET A 176 -15.42 -6.45 1.56
#